data_AF-A0A7X7WRT5-F1
#
_entry.id   AF-A0A7X7WRT5-F1
#
_cell.length_a   1.000
_cell.length_b   1.000
_cell.length_c   1.000
_cell.angle_alpha   90.00
_cell.angle_beta   90.00
_cell.angle_gamma   90.00
#
_symmetry.space_group_name_H-M   'P 1'
#
loop_
_entity.id
_entity.type
_entity.pdbx_description
1 polymer ?
#
loop_
_entity_poly.entity_id
_entity_poly.type
_entity_poly.pdbx_seq_one_letter_code
_entity_poly.pdbx_strand_id
1 'polypeptide(L)'
;LSGAQLVQHPDLMPVWWSLALGACLGGNGTPIGASANVIVVGIAEQAGRPISFFRFMLFGMPVMVMTITVATVYVWLRYYYFAG
;
A
#
# COMPACT_ATOMS: atom_id res chain seq x y z
N LEU A 1 -12.45 22.80 -17.85
CA LEU A 1 -12.83 21.73 -16.91
C LEU A 1 -12.23 22.08 -15.56
N SER A 2 -13.03 22.24 -14.52
CA SER A 2 -12.48 22.53 -13.19
C SER A 2 -11.72 21.31 -12.67
N GLY A 3 -10.69 21.49 -11.84
CA GLY A 3 -9.89 20.37 -11.33
C GLY A 3 -10.70 19.27 -10.63
N ALA A 4 -11.82 19.64 -9.99
CA ALA A 4 -12.73 18.70 -9.34
C ALA A 4 -13.41 17.73 -10.32
N GLN A 5 -13.67 18.16 -11.56
CA GLN A 5 -14.28 17.32 -12.58
C GLN A 5 -13.30 16.29 -13.16
N LEU A 6 -11.99 16.59 -13.15
CA LEU A 6 -10.95 15.63 -13.57
C LEU A 6 -10.75 14.53 -12.53
N VAL A 7 -10.88 14.84 -11.23
CA VAL A 7 -10.73 13.83 -10.17
C VAL A 7 -11.83 12.77 -10.22
N GLN A 8 -13.05 13.16 -10.59
CA GLN A 8 -14.20 12.25 -10.68
C GLN A 8 -14.46 11.71 -12.08
N HIS A 9 -13.54 11.92 -13.03
CA HIS A 9 -13.73 11.42 -14.39
C HIS A 9 -13.69 9.88 -14.39
N PRO A 10 -14.68 9.18 -14.97
CA PRO A 10 -14.79 7.72 -14.89
C PRO A 10 -13.55 6.97 -15.38
N ASP A 11 -12.83 7.50 -16.36
CA ASP A 11 -11.58 6.92 -16.87
C ASP A 11 -10.38 7.09 -15.92
N LEU A 12 -10.42 8.10 -15.05
CA LEU A 12 -9.36 8.41 -14.10
C LEU A 12 -9.59 7.77 -12.73
N MET A 13 -10.84 7.41 -12.41
CA MET A 13 -11.19 6.75 -11.15
C MET A 13 -10.40 5.45 -10.88
N PRO A 14 -10.21 4.52 -11.84
CA PRO A 14 -9.41 3.32 -11.60
C PRO A 14 -7.95 3.64 -11.28
N VAL A 15 -7.39 4.66 -11.93
CA VAL A 15 -6.01 5.12 -11.73
C VAL A 15 -5.84 5.73 -10.35
N TRP A 16 -6.77 6.59 -9.92
CA TRP A 16 -6.76 7.20 -8.59
C TRP A 16 -6.86 6.16 -7.48
N TRP A 17 -7.78 5.19 -7.62
CA TRP A 17 -7.91 4.11 -6.63
C TRP A 17 -6.68 3.20 -6.61
N SER A 18 -6.11 2.88 -7.77
CA SER A 18 -4.87 2.09 -7.86
C SER A 18 -3.70 2.81 -7.19
N LEU A 19 -3.55 4.12 -7.40
CA LEU A 19 -2.52 4.93 -6.77
C LEU A 19 -2.70 4.97 -5.25
N ALA A 20 -3.91 5.25 -4.76
CA ALA A 20 -4.20 5.33 -3.34
C ALA A 20 -3.95 3.99 -2.63
N LEU A 21 -4.48 2.89 -3.19
CA LEU A 21 -4.29 1.55 -2.64
C LEU A 21 -2.82 1.12 -2.70
N GLY A 22 -2.14 1.37 -3.82
CA GLY A 22 -0.71 1.09 -3.97
C GLY A 22 0.16 1.86 -2.98
N ALA A 23 -0.10 3.15 -2.79
CA ALA A 23 0.65 3.99 -1.85
C ALA A 23 0.46 3.54 -0.39
N CYS A 24 -0.78 3.25 0.02
CA CYS A 24 -1.07 2.86 1.40
C CYS A 24 -0.60 1.44 1.73
N LEU A 25 -0.79 0.48 0.81
CA LEU A 25 -0.41 -0.92 1.04
C LEU A 25 1.09 -1.14 0.81
N GLY A 26 1.68 -0.45 -0.16
CA GLY A 26 3.10 -0.53 -0.50
C GLY A 26 4.04 -0.08 0.62
N GLY A 27 3.62 0.88 1.45
CA GLY A 27 4.41 1.34 2.60
C GLY A 27 4.73 0.25 3.63
N ASN A 28 4.01 -0.88 3.62
CA ASN A 28 4.23 -1.99 4.56
C ASN A 28 5.40 -2.91 4.19
N GLY A 29 5.93 -2.81 2.96
CA GLY A 29 7.03 -3.68 2.52
C GLY A 29 8.35 -3.43 3.25
N THR A 30 8.51 -2.26 3.87
CA THR A 30 9.78 -1.85 4.50
C THR A 30 9.58 -1.17 5.87
N PRO A 31 10.59 -1.20 6.74
CA PRO A 31 10.57 -0.49 8.02
C PRO A 31 10.37 1.02 7.90
N ILE A 32 10.84 1.62 6.79
CA ILE A 32 10.88 3.06 6.59
C ILE A 32 9.67 3.54 5.78
N GLY A 33 8.87 2.61 5.23
CA GLY A 33 7.75 2.93 4.35
C GLY A 33 6.55 3.55 5.07
N ALA A 34 6.47 3.44 6.40
CA ALA A 34 5.48 4.12 7.21
C ALA A 34 6.08 4.52 8.57
N SER A 35 5.63 5.66 9.12
CA SER A 35 6.09 6.13 10.43
C SER A 35 5.81 5.12 11.55
N ALA A 36 4.69 4.39 11.47
CA ALA A 36 4.35 3.33 12.41
C ALA A 36 5.38 2.18 12.44
N ASN A 37 5.91 1.80 11.28
CA ASN A 37 6.91 0.74 11.17
C ASN A 37 8.22 1.16 11.85
N VAL A 38 8.65 2.41 11.65
CA VAL A 38 9.84 2.98 12.30
C VAL A 38 9.67 3.04 13.82
N ILE A 39 8.50 3.49 14.30
CA ILE A 39 8.19 3.56 15.73
C ILE A 39 8.26 2.16 16.37
N VAL A 40 7.67 1.15 15.74
CA VAL A 40 7.73 -0.25 16.23
C VAL A 40 9.16 -0.77 16.30
N VAL A 41 9.98 -0.52 15.28
CA VAL A 41 11.39 -0.93 15.27
C VAL A 41 12.15 -0.24 16.40
N GLY A 42 11.93 1.07 16.63
CA GLY A 42 12.56 1.81 17.72
C GLY A 42 12.14 1.32 19.11
N ILE A 43 10.86 0.98 19.30
CA ILE A 43 10.37 0.38 20.56
C ILE A 43 11.01 -1.00 20.78
N ALA A 44 11.11 -1.83 19.75
CA ALA A 44 11.72 -3.14 19.83
C ALA A 44 13.21 -3.06 20.19
N GLU A 45 13.92 -2.08 19.63
CA GLU A 45 15.32 -1.77 19.97
C GLU A 45 15.46 -1.36 21.44
N GLN A 46 14.60 -0.46 21.95
CA GLN A 46 14.57 -0.08 23.36
C GLN A 46 14.25 -1.25 24.31
N ALA A 47 13.44 -2.20 23.87
CA ALA A 47 13.10 -3.41 24.62
C ALA A 47 14.19 -4.51 24.57
N GLY A 48 15.35 -4.22 23.96
CA GLY A 48 16.46 -5.18 23.81
C GLY A 48 16.21 -6.27 22.77
N ARG A 49 15.21 -6.10 21.89
CA ARG A 49 14.87 -7.02 20.79
C ARG A 49 15.01 -6.32 19.43
N PRO A 50 16.23 -6.00 18.99
CA PRO A 50 16.43 -5.24 17.75
C PRO A 50 15.90 -6.02 16.53
N ILE A 51 15.08 -5.36 15.73
CA ILE A 51 14.58 -5.88 14.45
C ILE A 51 15.47 -5.33 13.35
N SER A 52 16.20 -6.20 12.66
CA SER A 52 17.01 -5.76 11.51
C SER A 52 16.13 -5.41 10.32
N PHE A 53 16.59 -4.45 9.52
CA PHE A 53 15.90 -3.99 8.31
C PHE A 53 15.52 -5.15 7.37
N PHE A 54 16.46 -6.06 7.11
CA PHE A 54 16.24 -7.25 6.31
C PHE A 54 15.24 -8.23 6.93
N ARG A 55 15.26 -8.42 8.26
CA ARG A 55 14.29 -9.30 8.93
C ARG A 55 12.87 -8.77 8.78
N PHE A 56 12.67 -7.47 9.00
CA PHE A 56 11.36 -6.86 8.79
C PHE A 56 10.91 -7.02 7.33
N MET A 57 11.80 -6.71 6.38
CA MET A 57 11.49 -6.77 4.96
C MET A 57 11.16 -8.19 4.49
N LEU A 58 11.83 -9.22 5.04
CA LEU A 58 11.57 -10.62 4.70
C LEU A 58 10.12 -11.03 5.01
N PHE A 59 9.52 -10.48 6.06
CA PHE A 59 8.11 -10.71 6.40
C PHE A 59 7.16 -9.68 5.76
N GLY A 60 7.58 -8.41 5.71
CA GLY A 60 6.78 -7.30 5.18
C GLY A 60 6.58 -7.35 3.67
N MET A 61 7.61 -7.70 2.90
CA MET A 61 7.53 -7.76 1.42
C MET A 61 6.51 -8.80 0.94
N PRO A 62 6.50 -10.07 1.41
CA PRO A 62 5.48 -11.03 1.01
C PRO A 62 4.05 -10.58 1.33
N VAL A 63 3.85 -9.99 2.52
CA VAL A 63 2.53 -9.48 2.94
C VAL A 63 2.11 -8.29 2.09
N MET A 64 3.02 -7.36 1.80
CA MET A 64 2.80 -6.24 0.90
C MET A 64 2.41 -6.73 -0.49
N VAL A 65 3.14 -7.68 -1.07
CA VAL A 65 2.81 -8.26 -2.38
C VAL A 65 1.43 -8.90 -2.36
N MET A 66 1.11 -9.74 -1.37
CA MET A 66 -0.23 -10.34 -1.25
C MET A 66 -1.34 -9.29 -1.20
N THR A 67 -1.20 -8.28 -0.34
CA THR A 67 -2.22 -7.22 -0.18
C THR A 67 -2.36 -6.35 -1.42
N ILE A 68 -1.26 -5.97 -2.07
CA ILE A 68 -1.28 -5.26 -3.36
C ILE A 68 -1.97 -6.12 -4.41
N THR A 69 -1.64 -7.41 -4.53
CA THR A 69 -2.28 -8.30 -5.51
C THR A 69 -3.79 -8.36 -5.29
N VAL A 70 -4.25 -8.51 -4.04
CA VAL A 70 -5.68 -8.50 -3.71
C VAL A 70 -6.33 -7.16 -4.09
N ALA A 71 -5.68 -6.03 -3.78
CA ALA A 71 -6.18 -4.71 -4.16
C ALA A 71 -6.23 -4.51 -5.68
N THR A 72 -5.23 -4.98 -6.42
CA THR A 72 -5.20 -4.96 -7.89
C THR A 72 -6.34 -5.79 -8.47
N VAL A 73 -6.56 -7.01 -7.98
CA VAL A 73 -7.69 -7.86 -8.40
C VAL A 73 -9.02 -7.20 -8.10
N TYR A 74 -9.18 -6.58 -6.93
CA TYR A 74 -10.40 -5.84 -6.57
C TYR A 74 -10.67 -4.67 -7.52
N VAL A 75 -9.67 -3.81 -7.79
CA VAL A 75 -9.83 -2.68 -8.72
C VAL A 75 -10.13 -3.19 -10.13
N TRP A 76 -9.46 -4.26 -10.57
CA TRP A 76 -9.69 -4.87 -11.86
C TRP A 76 -11.13 -5.37 -12.00
N LEU A 77 -11.61 -6.16 -11.03
CA LEU A 77 -13.00 -6.65 -11.04
C LEU A 77 -14.00 -5.49 -11.00
N ARG A 78 -13.81 -4.52 -10.10
CA ARG A 78 -14.75 -3.41 -9.91
C ARG A 78 -14.91 -2.54 -11.15
N TYR A 79 -13.80 -2.20 -11.82
CA TYR A 79 -13.81 -1.21 -12.90
C TYR A 79 -13.78 -1.81 -14.31
N TYR A 80 -13.27 -3.04 -14.48
CA TYR A 80 -13.17 -3.66 -15.81
C TYR A 80 -14.14 -4.83 -16.00
N TYR A 81 -14.54 -5.55 -14.94
CA TYR A 81 -15.48 -6.66 -15.05
C TYR A 81 -16.93 -6.25 -14.77
N PHE A 82 -17.17 -5.46 -13.72
CA PHE A 82 -18.52 -5.02 -13.34
C PHE A 82 -19.00 -3.73 -14.01
N ALA A 83 -18.09 -2.93 -14.54
CA ALA A 83 -18.39 -1.65 -15.20
C ALA A 83 -18.10 -1.65 -16.72
N GLY A 84 -17.68 -2.81 -17.25
CA GLY A 84 -17.53 -3.06 -18.70
C GLY A 84 -18.80 -3.63 -19.31
#